data_AF-A0A349BKX6-F1
#
_entry.id   AF-A0A349BKX6-F1
#
_cell.length_a   1.000
_cell.length_b   1.000
_cell.length_c   1.000
_cell.angle_alpha   90.00
_cell.angle_beta   90.00
_cell.angle_gamma   90.00
#
_symmetry.space_group_name_H-M   'P 1'
#
loop_
_entity.id
_entity.type
_entity.pdbx_description
1 polymer ?
#
loop_
_entity_poly.entity_id
_entity_poly.type
_entity_poly.pdbx_seq_one_letter_code
_entity_poly.pdbx_strand_id
1 'polypeptide(L)' 'MKGNKKYYTKDICAFFDISKATLFKWESEGLISHIKRDWRNWRLYSDENIEEIKQIIKSKSKR' A
#
# COMPACT_ATOMS: atom_id res chain seq x y z
N MET A 1 15.26 -1.49 -16.89
CA MET A 1 15.55 -2.10 -15.58
C MET A 1 14.50 -1.65 -14.58
N LYS A 2 13.40 -2.39 -14.41
CA LYS A 2 12.42 -2.08 -13.34
C LYS A 2 13.02 -2.56 -12.03
N GLY A 3 13.63 -1.63 -11.28
CA GLY A 3 14.16 -1.93 -9.96
C GLY A 3 13.04 -2.55 -9.12
N ASN A 4 13.36 -3.60 -8.37
CA ASN A 4 12.47 -4.23 -7.40
C ASN A 4 12.18 -3.21 -6.28
N LYS A 5 11.33 -2.22 -6.55
CA LYS A 5 11.00 -1.18 -5.59
C LYS A 5 10.08 -1.79 -4.56
N LYS A 6 10.64 -1.91 -3.36
CA LYS A 6 9.94 -2.37 -2.16
C LYS A 6 9.62 -1.12 -1.38
N TYR A 7 8.34 -0.89 -1.15
CA TYR A 7 7.87 0.25 -0.37
C TYR A 7 7.47 -0.25 1.00
N TYR A 8 7.82 0.50 2.04
CA TYR A 8 7.32 0.24 3.39
C TYR A 8 6.05 1.03 3.63
N THR A 9 5.32 0.68 4.68
CA THR A 9 4.14 1.44 5.14
C THR A 9 4.41 2.95 5.24
N LYS A 10 5.64 3.34 5.63
CA LYS A 10 6.01 4.77 5.73
C LYS A 10 6.11 5.44 4.36
N ASP A 11 6.64 4.75 3.36
CA ASP A 11 6.70 5.26 1.98
C ASP A 11 5.30 5.43 1.42
N ILE A 12 4.43 4.44 1.58
CA ILE A 12 3.02 4.51 1.15
C ILE A 12 2.32 5.73 1.77
N CYS A 13 2.48 5.90 3.08
CA CYS A 13 1.93 7.02 3.83
C CYS A 13 2.40 8.37 3.27
N ALA A 14 3.67 8.49 2.88
CA ALA A 14 4.22 9.70 2.26
C ALA A 14 3.82 9.89 0.79
N PHE A 15 3.72 8.81 0.00
CA PHE A 15 3.37 8.87 -1.42
C PHE A 15 1.92 9.34 -1.65
N PHE A 16 1.02 8.89 -0.79
CA PHE A 16 -0.42 9.11 -0.94
C PHE A 16 -1.02 10.07 0.09
N ASP A 17 -0.18 10.61 0.97
CA ASP A 17 -0.58 11.46 2.10
C ASP A 17 -1.72 10.83 2.94
N ILE A 18 -1.67 9.51 3.10
CA ILE A 18 -2.68 8.76 3.86
C ILE A 18 -2.14 8.39 5.23
N SER A 19 -3.01 8.39 6.25
CA SER A 19 -2.63 7.89 7.57
C SER A 19 -2.42 6.36 7.56
N LYS A 20 -1.52 5.87 8.43
CA LYS A 20 -1.32 4.42 8.66
C LYS A 20 -2.62 3.69 9.00
N ALA A 21 -3.53 4.36 9.71
CA ALA A 21 -4.85 3.84 10.04
C ALA A 21 -5.68 3.52 8.77
N THR A 22 -5.64 4.40 7.76
CA THR A 22 -6.31 4.17 6.48
C THR A 22 -5.72 2.96 5.77
N LEU A 23 -4.39 2.85 5.76
CA LEU A 23 -3.72 1.69 5.16
C LEU A 23 -4.10 0.39 5.87
N PHE A 24 -4.07 0.34 7.21
CA PHE A 24 -4.48 -0.84 7.97
C PHE A 24 -5.96 -1.18 7.77
N LYS A 25 -6.81 -0.17 7.60
CA LYS A 25 -8.23 -0.40 7.30
C LYS A 25 -8.38 -1.09 5.95
N TRP A 26 -7.67 -0.64 4.92
CA TRP A 26 -7.68 -1.29 3.61
C TRP A 26 -7.09 -2.70 3.63
N GLU A 27 -6.04 -2.94 4.42
CA GLU A 27 -5.53 -4.29 4.66
C GLU A 27 -6.61 -5.18 5.32
N SER A 28 -7.33 -4.66 6.32
CA SER A 28 -8.40 -5.38 7.01
C SER A 28 -9.63 -5.61 6.13
N GLU A 29 -9.93 -4.68 5.22
CA GLU A 29 -11.01 -4.80 4.24
C GLU A 29 -10.64 -5.72 3.06
N GLY A 30 -9.39 -6.19 3.00
CA GLY A 30 -8.89 -7.05 1.92
C GLY A 30 -8.73 -6.32 0.59
N LEU A 31 -8.64 -4.98 0.62
CA LEU A 31 -8.46 -4.15 -0.57
C LEU A 31 -7.02 -4.14 -1.11
N ILE A 32 -6.06 -4.59 -0.30
CA ILE A 32 -4.65 -4.70 -0.70
C ILE A 32 -4.28 -6.17 -0.63
N SER A 33 -4.11 -6.79 -1.79
CA SER A 33 -3.70 -8.18 -1.87
C SER A 33 -2.17 -8.32 -1.85
N HIS A 34 -1.68 -9.50 -1.44
CA HIS A 34 -0.26 -9.90 -1.57
C HIS A 34 0.77 -9.00 -0.87
N ILE A 35 0.54 -8.61 0.39
CA ILE A 35 1.59 -7.98 1.20
C ILE A 35 2.67 -9.01 1.52
N LYS A 36 3.86 -8.84 0.94
CA LYS A 36 5.01 -9.67 1.29
C LYS A 36 5.47 -9.31 2.69
N ARG A 37 5.77 -10.32 3.49
CA ARG A 37 6.37 -10.13 4.82
C ARG A 37 7.82 -10.57 4.76
N ASP A 38 8.72 -9.68 5.13
CA ASP A 38 10.12 -10.02 5.31
C ASP A 38 10.28 -10.88 6.59
N TRP A 39 11.44 -11.51 6.75
CA TRP A 39 11.80 -12.33 7.92
C TRP A 39 11.69 -11.59 9.27
N ARG A 40 11.71 -10.25 9.25
CA ARG A 40 11.50 -9.38 10.43
C ARG A 40 10.02 -9.01 10.66
N ASN A 41 9.11 -9.68 9.95
CA ASN A 41 7.66 -9.40 9.93
C ASN A 41 7.32 -7.98 9.47
N TRP A 42 8.18 -7.36 8.65
CA TRP A 42 7.93 -6.05 8.06
C TRP A 42 7.07 -6.20 6.81
N ARG A 43 6.07 -5.33 6.68
CA ARG A 43 5.17 -5.25 5.52
C ARG A 43 5.92 -4.61 4.36
N LEU A 44 6.11 -5.38 3.30
CA LEU A 44 6.63 -4.92 2.03
C LEU A 44 5.49 -4.82 1.02
N TYR A 45 5.34 -3.61 0.49
CA TYR A 45 4.45 -3.30 -0.61
C TYR A 45 5.27 -3.32 -1.91
N SER A 46 4.72 -3.97 -2.93
CA SER A 46 5.30 -3.95 -4.28
C SER A 46 4.57 -2.89 -5.12
N ASP A 47 5.04 -2.65 -6.34
CA ASP A 47 4.36 -1.73 -7.27
C ASP A 47 2.89 -2.14 -7.54
N GLU A 48 2.55 -3.43 -7.47
CA GLU A 48 1.16 -3.91 -7.55
C GLU A 48 0.28 -3.33 -6.44
N ASN A 49 0.77 -3.37 -5.18
CA ASN A 49 0.05 -2.81 -4.04
C ASN A 49 -0.10 -1.29 -4.14
N ILE A 50 0.90 -0.60 -4.72
CA ILE A 50 0.83 0.84 -4.98
C ILE A 50 -0.31 1.15 -5.96
N GLU A 51 -0.43 0.36 -7.03
CA GLU A 51 -1.49 0.53 -8.03
C GLU A 51 -2.87 0.31 -7.39
N GLU A 52 -3.04 -0.74 -6.59
CA GLU A 52 -4.28 -1.02 -5.83
C GLU A 52 -4.67 0.18 -4.94
N ILE A 53 -3.73 0.66 -4.13
CA ILE A 53 -3.91 1.82 -3.25
C ILE A 53 -4.33 3.06 -4.05
N LYS A 54 -3.65 3.31 -5.17
CA LYS A 54 -3.95 4.42 -6.07
C LYS A 54 -5.37 4.32 -6.64
N GLN A 55 -5.81 3.12 -7.03
CA GLN A 55 -7.19 2.89 -7.49
C GLN A 55 -8.21 3.15 -6.38
N ILE A 56 -7.94 2.69 -5.15
CA ILE A 56 -8.84 2.91 -4.00
C ILE A 56 -9.00 4.40 -3.71
N ILE A 57 -7.89 5.16 -3.69
CA ILE A 57 -7.91 6.61 -3.46
C ILE A 57 -8.66 7.32 -4.57
N LYS A 58 -8.38 6.97 -5.83
CA LYS A 58 -9.07 7.55 -6.99
C LYS A 58 -10.57 7.27 -6.96
N SER A 59 -10.96 6.06 -6.57
CA SER A 59 -12.36 5.67 -6.41
C SER A 59 -13.06 6.46 -5.29
N LYS A 60 -12.38 6.68 -4.15
CA LYS A 60 -12.92 7.44 -3.02
C LYS A 60 -12.96 8.95 -3.26
N SER A 61 -12.03 9.52 -4.03
CA SER A 61 -11.98 10.97 -4.33
C SER A 61 -13.06 11.42 -5.33
N LYS A 62 -13.72 10.48 -6.03
CA LYS A 62 -14.75 10.79 -7.04
C LYS A 62 -16.18 10.81 -6.47
N ARG A 63 -16.34 10.80 -5.14
CA ARG A 63 -17.62 10.91 -4.44
C ARG A 63 -17.77 12.25 -3.75
#